data_AF-A0AAD5YVD3-F1
#
_entry.id   AF-A0AAD5YVD3-F1
#
_cell.length_a   1.000
_cell.length_b   1.000
_cell.length_c   1.000
_cell.angle_alpha   90.00
_cell.angle_beta   90.00
_cell.angle_gamma   90.00
#
_symmetry.space_group_name_H-M   'P 1'
#
loop_
_entity.id
_entity.type
_entity.pdbx_description
1 polymer ?
#
loop_
_entity_poly.entity_id
_entity_poly.type
_entity_poly.pdbx_seq_one_letter_code
_entity_poly.pdbx_strand_id
1 'polypeptide(L)'
;MFDTELLREIGLDPSTIWPIVTPRPPPLPVTPEHKIPEIHAQHIAVPPEPFLGTEEEEELMDALSPAYDQLNISKFWWLLEILPLHLRYQKGNNEWVTRVGSNLARPRFIPKQIKNGVKIHRSVKMRMAAQYEDEKKKGKRYKPKAHLRVEPTWID
;
A
#
# COMPACT_ATOMS: atom_id res chain seq x y z
N MET A 1 -14.11 -25.48 -15.53
CA MET A 1 -13.05 -25.05 -16.46
C MET A 1 -12.58 -23.68 -15.98
N PHE A 2 -11.27 -23.43 -15.91
CA PHE A 2 -10.74 -22.13 -15.48
C PHE A 2 -10.77 -21.17 -16.68
N ASP A 3 -11.33 -19.98 -16.51
CA ASP A 3 -11.38 -18.94 -17.55
C ASP A 3 -10.19 -17.99 -17.36
N THR A 4 -9.24 -18.03 -18.30
CA THR A 4 -8.03 -17.23 -18.23
C THR A 4 -8.27 -15.75 -18.54
N GLU A 5 -9.35 -15.41 -19.23
CA GLU A 5 -9.64 -14.00 -19.56
C GLU A 5 -10.06 -13.21 -18.32
N LEU A 6 -10.67 -13.87 -17.32
CA LEU A 6 -11.00 -13.24 -16.02
C LEU A 6 -9.77 -12.78 -15.24
N LEU A 7 -8.58 -13.31 -15.54
CA LEU A 7 -7.34 -12.83 -14.92
C LEU A 7 -6.97 -11.42 -15.42
N ARG A 8 -7.32 -11.10 -16.67
CA ARG A 8 -7.09 -9.76 -17.24
C ARG A 8 -8.01 -8.73 -16.61
N GLU A 9 -9.22 -9.12 -16.20
CA GLU A 9 -10.15 -8.24 -15.47
C GLU A 9 -9.59 -7.80 -14.11
N ILE A 10 -8.69 -8.58 -13.52
CA ILE A 10 -8.02 -8.26 -12.25
C ILE A 10 -6.57 -7.78 -12.46
N GLY A 11 -6.19 -7.42 -13.69
CA GLY A 11 -4.89 -6.83 -13.97
C GLY A 11 -3.72 -7.80 -14.18
N LEU A 12 -4.01 -9.09 -14.29
CA LEU A 12 -2.98 -10.13 -14.46
C LEU A 12 -2.93 -10.61 -15.90
N ASP A 13 -1.75 -10.60 -16.51
CA ASP A 13 -1.54 -11.24 -17.81
C ASP A 13 -1.40 -12.76 -17.64
N PRO A 14 -2.29 -13.59 -18.20
CA PRO A 14 -2.19 -15.05 -18.10
C PRO A 14 -0.87 -15.60 -18.65
N SER A 15 -0.28 -14.91 -19.62
CA SER A 15 0.94 -15.37 -20.30
C SER A 15 2.19 -15.34 -19.41
N THR A 16 2.18 -14.51 -18.36
CA THR A 16 3.32 -14.36 -17.44
C THR A 16 3.32 -15.40 -16.33
N ILE A 17 2.17 -15.98 -16.00
CA ILE A 17 1.97 -16.91 -14.87
C ILE A 17 1.82 -18.37 -15.31
N TRP A 18 1.46 -18.64 -16.56
CA TRP A 18 1.25 -19.99 -17.08
C TRP A 18 1.56 -20.06 -18.59
N PRO A 19 2.21 -21.13 -19.11
CA PRO A 19 2.63 -22.37 -18.43
C PRO A 19 3.93 -22.29 -17.63
N ILE A 20 4.73 -21.24 -17.86
CA ILE A 20 6.00 -21.03 -17.18
C ILE A 20 5.96 -19.61 -16.60
N VAL A 21 6.26 -19.49 -15.31
CA VAL A 21 6.29 -18.19 -14.64
C VAL A 21 7.48 -17.40 -15.16
N THR A 22 7.20 -16.30 -15.84
CA THR A 22 8.22 -15.36 -16.32
C THR A 22 8.70 -14.44 -15.19
N PRO A 23 9.96 -13.98 -15.21
CA PRO A 23 10.40 -12.98 -14.25
C PRO A 23 9.66 -11.67 -14.49
N ARG A 24 9.17 -11.05 -13.42
CA ARG A 24 8.47 -9.76 -13.50
C ARG A 24 9.43 -8.67 -14.02
N PRO A 25 9.00 -7.82 -14.96
CA PRO A 25 9.82 -6.73 -15.47
C PRO A 25 10.02 -5.63 -14.40
N PRO A 26 11.02 -4.75 -14.60
CA PRO A 26 11.32 -3.68 -13.65
C PRO A 26 10.15 -2.68 -13.52
N PRO A 27 9.98 -2.04 -12.36
CA PRO A 27 8.92 -1.06 -12.15
C PRO A 27 9.12 0.17 -13.04
N LEU A 28 8.01 0.75 -13.51
CA LEU A 28 8.04 1.98 -14.30
C LEU A 28 8.62 3.17 -13.49
N PRO A 29 9.39 4.06 -14.14
CA PRO A 29 9.96 5.22 -13.47
C PRO A 29 8.89 6.26 -13.15
N VAL A 30 8.88 6.74 -11.91
CA VAL A 30 8.00 7.85 -11.50
C VAL A 30 8.59 9.17 -11.99
N THR A 31 7.95 9.77 -12.98
CA THR A 31 8.31 11.10 -13.51
C THR A 31 7.65 12.24 -12.71
N PRO A 32 8.11 13.50 -12.81
CA PRO A 32 7.50 14.64 -12.12
C PRO A 32 6.04 14.93 -12.51
N GLU A 33 5.58 14.38 -13.63
CA GLU A 33 4.20 14.47 -14.10
C GLU A 33 3.26 13.61 -13.25
N HIS A 34 3.79 12.53 -12.67
CA HIS A 34 3.04 11.62 -11.80
C HIS A 34 2.86 12.26 -10.42
N LYS A 35 1.62 12.67 -10.15
CA LYS A 35 1.23 13.23 -8.86
C LYS A 35 0.20 12.35 -8.19
N ILE A 36 0.28 12.27 -6.86
CA ILE A 36 -0.74 11.61 -6.05
C ILE A 36 -1.92 12.60 -5.92
N PRO A 37 -3.11 12.25 -6.42
CA PRO A 37 -4.27 13.14 -6.38
C PRO A 37 -4.85 13.26 -4.96
N GLU A 38 -5.67 14.29 -4.73
CA GLU A 38 -6.45 14.43 -3.50
C GLU A 38 -7.62 13.46 -3.52
N ILE A 39 -8.00 12.89 -2.36
CA ILE A 39 -9.25 12.14 -2.25
C ILE A 39 -10.40 13.14 -2.40
N HIS A 40 -11.16 13.07 -3.48
CA HIS A 40 -12.47 13.69 -3.53
C HIS A 40 -13.49 12.67 -3.06
N ALA A 41 -14.29 13.03 -2.05
CA ALA A 41 -15.33 12.15 -1.46
C ALA A 41 -16.42 11.71 -2.45
N GLN A 42 -16.31 12.10 -3.72
CA GLN A 42 -17.27 11.93 -4.80
C GLN A 42 -16.80 10.94 -5.88
N HIS A 43 -15.90 10.00 -5.58
CA HIS A 43 -15.72 8.83 -6.46
C HIS A 43 -16.99 7.96 -6.37
N ILE A 44 -18.01 8.40 -7.10
CA ILE A 44 -19.25 7.73 -7.40
C ILE A 44 -18.92 6.45 -8.15
N ALA A 45 -19.69 5.41 -7.85
CA ALA A 45 -19.71 4.06 -8.41
C ALA A 45 -19.66 3.99 -9.95
N VAL A 46 -18.50 4.27 -10.55
CA VAL A 46 -18.18 3.84 -11.90
C VAL A 46 -17.66 2.42 -11.77
N PRO A 47 -18.30 1.40 -12.39
CA PRO A 47 -17.72 0.07 -12.42
C PRO A 47 -16.32 0.17 -13.03
N PRO A 48 -15.30 -0.49 -12.45
CA PRO A 48 -13.96 -0.45 -13.01
C PRO A 48 -14.06 -0.96 -14.44
N GLU A 49 -13.73 -0.10 -15.41
CA GLU A 49 -13.51 -0.59 -16.77
C GLU A 49 -12.32 -1.56 -16.72
N PRO A 50 -12.39 -2.71 -17.40
CA PRO A 50 -11.28 -3.65 -17.43
C PRO A 50 -10.03 -2.91 -17.91
N PHE A 51 -8.99 -2.92 -17.09
CA PHE A 51 -7.76 -2.22 -17.41
C PHE A 51 -7.08 -2.90 -18.61
N LEU A 52 -6.98 -2.18 -19.72
CA LEU A 52 -6.42 -2.68 -20.99
C LEU A 52 -4.91 -2.41 -21.13
N GLY A 53 -4.26 -1.90 -20.08
CA GLY A 53 -2.82 -1.60 -20.08
C GLY A 53 -1.96 -2.79 -19.65
N THR A 54 -0.69 -2.50 -19.36
CA THR A 54 0.29 -3.47 -18.84
C THR A 54 0.24 -3.58 -17.31
N GLU A 55 0.60 -4.73 -16.73
CA GLU A 55 0.63 -4.95 -15.26
C GLU A 55 1.45 -3.85 -14.54
N GLU A 56 2.51 -3.34 -15.17
CA GLU A 56 3.38 -2.32 -14.59
C GLU A 56 2.74 -0.93 -14.58
N GLU A 57 1.92 -0.61 -15.59
CA GLU A 57 1.12 0.62 -15.62
C GLU A 57 0.05 0.57 -14.53
N GLU A 58 -0.60 -0.57 -14.32
CA GLU A 58 -1.57 -0.75 -13.25
C GLU A 58 -0.93 -0.60 -11.86
N GLU A 59 0.22 -1.23 -11.64
CA GLU A 59 0.96 -1.08 -10.39
C GLU A 59 1.36 0.38 -10.14
N LEU A 60 1.77 1.11 -11.18
CA LEU A 60 2.09 2.53 -11.09
C LEU A 60 0.85 3.35 -10.71
N MET A 61 -0.30 3.09 -11.33
CA MET A 61 -1.57 3.74 -11.01
C MET A 61 -2.01 3.45 -9.57
N ASP A 62 -1.89 2.20 -9.14
CA ASP A 62 -2.18 1.78 -7.76
C ASP A 62 -1.24 2.44 -6.75
N ALA A 63 0.06 2.50 -7.06
CA ALA A 63 1.04 3.16 -6.21
C ALA A 63 0.75 4.66 -6.06
N LEU A 64 0.21 5.31 -7.09
CA LEU A 64 -0.13 6.74 -7.11
C LEU A 64 -1.54 7.05 -6.63
N SER A 65 -2.41 6.04 -6.49
CA SER A 65 -3.79 6.20 -6.05
C SER A 65 -3.90 7.00 -4.75
N PRO A 66 -4.96 7.81 -4.56
CA PRO A 66 -5.12 8.57 -3.34
C PRO A 66 -5.34 7.62 -2.15
N ALA A 67 -4.69 7.88 -1.01
CA ALA A 67 -4.76 6.96 0.14
C ALA A 67 -6.14 7.02 0.81
N TYR A 68 -6.98 6.00 0.63
CA TYR A 68 -8.34 5.97 1.17
C TYR A 68 -8.39 5.78 2.69
N ASP A 69 -8.17 6.86 3.43
CA ASP A 69 -8.19 6.88 4.90
C ASP A 69 -9.61 7.15 5.44
N GLN A 70 -10.30 6.06 5.79
CA GLN A 70 -11.67 6.12 6.32
C GLN A 70 -11.81 6.99 7.58
N LEU A 71 -10.76 7.14 8.39
CA LEU A 71 -10.78 7.99 9.58
C LEU A 71 -10.88 9.48 9.24
N ASN A 72 -10.39 9.89 8.06
CA ASN A 72 -10.54 11.25 7.56
C ASN A 72 -11.90 11.46 6.88
N ILE A 73 -12.41 10.42 6.19
CA ILE A 73 -13.69 10.47 5.46
C ILE A 73 -14.87 10.48 6.42
N SER A 74 -14.89 9.55 7.39
CA SER A 74 -15.95 9.45 8.39
C SER A 74 -15.36 9.49 9.79
N LYS A 75 -15.61 10.61 10.48
CA LYS A 75 -15.14 10.82 11.86
C LYS A 75 -15.73 9.84 12.85
N PHE A 76 -16.83 9.16 12.51
CA PHE A 76 -17.42 8.14 13.36
C PHE A 76 -16.46 6.97 13.64
N TRP A 77 -15.57 6.65 12.70
CA TRP A 77 -14.57 5.60 12.86
C TRP A 77 -13.56 5.88 13.98
N TRP A 78 -13.38 7.13 14.40
CA TRP A 78 -12.57 7.46 15.57
C TRP A 78 -13.10 6.85 16.87
N LEU A 79 -14.40 6.55 16.95
CA LEU A 79 -14.95 5.84 18.10
C LEU A 79 -14.25 4.47 18.26
N LEU A 80 -14.09 3.72 17.17
CA LEU A 80 -13.42 2.41 17.21
C LEU A 80 -11.93 2.51 17.53
N GLU A 81 -11.29 3.62 17.14
CA GLU A 81 -9.88 3.88 17.45
C GLU A 81 -9.63 4.16 18.94
N ILE A 82 -10.64 4.68 19.65
CA ILE A 82 -10.58 5.00 21.08
C ILE A 82 -10.92 3.78 21.94
N LEU A 83 -11.74 2.86 21.45
CA LEU A 83 -12.15 1.67 22.19
C LEU A 83 -10.91 0.84 22.62
N PRO A 84 -10.82 0.44 23.90
CA PRO A 84 -9.70 -0.36 24.38
C PRO A 84 -9.78 -1.77 23.81
N LEU A 85 -8.70 -2.21 23.16
CA LEU A 85 -8.57 -3.54 22.59
C LEU A 85 -7.44 -4.32 23.25
N HIS A 86 -7.60 -5.64 23.28
CA HIS A 86 -6.57 -6.58 23.69
C HIS A 86 -5.64 -6.84 22.50
N LEU A 87 -4.56 -6.07 22.40
CA LEU A 87 -3.55 -6.24 21.36
C LEU A 87 -2.57 -7.33 21.77
N ARG A 88 -2.37 -8.32 20.89
CA ARG A 88 -1.40 -9.40 21.10
C ARG A 88 -0.27 -9.26 20.10
N TYR A 89 0.97 -9.39 20.57
CA TYR A 89 2.13 -9.50 19.69
C TYR A 89 3.11 -10.52 20.23
N GLN A 90 3.86 -11.14 19.31
CA GLN A 90 4.87 -12.14 19.64
C GLN A 90 6.23 -11.46 19.79
N LYS A 91 6.91 -11.73 20.91
CA LYS A 91 8.22 -11.21 21.23
C LYS A 91 9.35 -11.97 20.52
N GLY A 92 10.56 -11.47 20.74
CA GLY A 92 11.85 -12.08 20.39
C GLY A 92 11.95 -13.58 20.64
N ASN A 93 11.52 -13.96 21.84
CA ASN A 93 11.65 -15.24 22.52
C ASN A 93 10.42 -16.16 22.35
N ASN A 94 9.59 -15.92 21.34
CA ASN A 94 8.34 -16.65 21.07
C ASN A 94 7.24 -16.52 22.13
N GLU A 95 7.41 -15.65 23.13
CA GLU A 95 6.36 -15.33 24.09
C GLU A 95 5.30 -14.41 23.47
N TRP A 96 4.03 -14.69 23.77
CA TRP A 96 2.92 -13.80 23.44
C TRP A 96 2.68 -12.81 24.57
N VAL A 97 2.68 -11.52 24.25
CA VAL A 97 2.31 -10.48 25.21
C VAL A 97 1.01 -9.84 24.79
N THR A 98 0.07 -9.81 25.74
CA THR A 98 -1.19 -9.07 25.62
C THR A 98 -1.00 -7.69 26.25
N ARG A 99 -1.37 -6.65 25.51
CA ARG A 99 -1.44 -5.26 26.00
C ARG A 99 -2.84 -4.73 25.76
N VAL A 100 -3.41 -4.09 26.76
CA VAL A 100 -4.67 -3.37 26.61
C VAL A 100 -4.35 -1.95 26.19
N GLY A 101 -4.98 -1.47 25.13
CA GLY A 101 -4.78 -0.11 24.65
C GLY A 101 -5.68 0.24 23.47
N SER A 102 -5.74 1.53 23.18
CA SER A 102 -6.40 2.08 22.01
C SER A 102 -5.46 2.15 20.80
N ASN A 103 -6.00 2.04 19.60
CA ASN A 103 -5.22 2.06 18.35
C ASN A 103 -4.77 3.49 18.00
N LEU A 104 -5.65 4.49 18.13
CA LEU A 104 -5.37 5.92 17.88
C LEU A 104 -4.63 6.21 16.56
N ALA A 105 -4.96 5.48 15.49
CA ALA A 105 -4.32 5.56 14.18
C ALA A 105 -2.79 5.38 14.22
N ARG A 106 -2.28 4.67 15.24
CA ARG A 106 -0.84 4.43 15.41
C ARG A 106 -0.31 3.49 14.33
N PRO A 107 0.89 3.73 13.81
CA PRO A 107 1.51 2.81 12.86
C PRO A 107 1.77 1.45 13.51
N ARG A 108 1.77 0.40 12.70
CA ARG A 108 2.12 -0.94 13.17
C ARG A 108 3.58 -1.00 13.59
N PHE A 109 3.82 -1.69 14.70
CA PHE A 109 5.17 -2.00 15.15
C PHE A 109 5.73 -3.18 14.36
N ILE A 110 6.87 -2.99 13.69
CA ILE A 110 7.59 -4.06 13.00
C ILE A 110 8.67 -4.60 13.96
N PRO A 111 8.54 -5.85 14.46
CA PRO A 111 9.50 -6.43 15.38
C PRO A 111 10.81 -6.81 14.68
N LYS A 112 11.89 -6.96 15.45
CA LYS A 112 13.17 -7.56 15.01
C LYS A 112 13.82 -6.91 13.77
N GLN A 113 13.58 -5.63 13.48
CA GLN A 113 14.11 -4.95 12.29
C GLN A 113 15.63 -5.08 12.12
N ILE A 114 16.40 -4.96 13.22
CA ILE A 114 17.87 -5.07 13.18
C ILE A 114 18.33 -6.50 12.86
N LYS A 115 17.60 -7.51 13.34
CA LYS A 115 17.99 -8.93 13.17
C LYS A 115 17.55 -9.50 11.82
N ASN A 116 16.35 -9.14 11.38
CA ASN A 116 15.71 -9.76 10.21
C ASN A 116 15.66 -8.82 8.99
N GLY A 117 16.08 -7.56 9.14
CA GLY A 117 15.82 -6.52 8.17
C GLY A 117 14.34 -6.11 8.11
N VAL A 118 14.01 -5.22 7.19
CA VAL A 118 12.63 -4.87 6.85
C VAL A 118 12.50 -5.00 5.34
N LYS A 119 11.59 -5.86 4.86
CA LYS A 119 11.28 -5.98 3.45
C LYS A 119 10.08 -5.11 3.13
N ILE A 120 10.19 -4.27 2.10
CA ILE A 120 9.12 -3.38 1.65
C ILE A 120 8.94 -3.58 0.15
N HIS A 121 7.69 -3.64 -0.31
CA HIS A 121 7.36 -3.80 -1.71
C HIS A 121 7.76 -2.56 -2.54
N ARG A 122 8.14 -2.78 -3.82
CA ARG A 122 8.62 -1.75 -4.75
C ARG A 122 7.61 -0.62 -4.96
N SER A 123 6.31 -0.91 -4.95
CA SER A 123 5.24 0.11 -5.07
C SER A 123 5.31 1.19 -4.00
N VAL A 124 5.78 0.88 -2.78
CA VAL A 124 5.97 1.90 -1.73
C VAL A 124 7.11 2.85 -2.10
N LYS A 125 8.17 2.34 -2.74
CA LYS A 125 9.28 3.14 -3.25
C LYS A 125 8.81 4.08 -4.36
N MET A 126 7.99 3.58 -5.29
CA MET A 126 7.38 4.37 -6.36
C MET A 126 6.55 5.51 -5.76
N ARG A 127 5.66 5.19 -4.80
CA ARG A 127 4.86 6.20 -4.11
C ARG A 127 5.70 7.23 -3.36
N MET A 128 6.81 6.84 -2.73
CA MET A 128 7.74 7.76 -2.05
C MET A 128 8.47 8.70 -3.02
N ALA A 129 8.64 8.30 -4.28
CA ALA A 129 9.24 9.15 -5.31
C ALA A 129 8.24 10.21 -5.83
N ALA A 130 6.95 9.91 -5.81
CA ALA A 130 5.89 10.80 -6.28
C ALA A 130 5.64 12.00 -5.34
N GLN A 131 5.12 13.09 -5.91
CA GLN A 131 4.73 14.30 -5.19
C GLN A 131 3.21 14.40 -5.07
N TYR A 132 2.73 15.03 -4.01
CA TYR A 132 1.30 15.36 -3.89
C TYR A 132 0.90 16.51 -4.80
N GLU A 133 -0.29 16.41 -5.39
CA GLU A 133 -0.89 17.48 -6.18
C GLU A 133 -1.52 18.58 -5.30
N ASP A 134 -2.06 18.24 -4.13
CA ASP A 134 -2.78 19.14 -3.22
C ASP A 134 -2.06 20.49 -3.02
N GLU A 135 -2.80 21.60 -3.05
CA GLU A 135 -2.26 22.92 -2.73
C GLU A 135 -1.67 22.97 -1.31
N LYS A 136 -2.24 22.20 -0.36
CA LYS A 136 -1.80 22.12 1.04
C LYS A 136 -0.53 21.29 1.24
N LYS A 137 -0.23 20.37 0.33
CA LYS A 137 0.92 19.46 0.39
C LYS A 137 1.81 19.56 -0.84
N LYS A 138 1.70 20.63 -1.60
CA LYS A 138 2.39 20.84 -2.87
C LYS A 138 3.89 20.60 -2.72
N GLY A 139 4.41 19.66 -3.52
CA GLY A 139 5.83 19.29 -3.52
C GLY A 139 6.28 18.40 -2.36
N LYS A 140 5.41 18.06 -1.41
CA LYS A 140 5.72 17.06 -0.37
C LYS A 140 5.65 15.67 -0.99
N ARG A 141 6.58 14.82 -0.58
CA ARG A 141 6.61 13.40 -0.95
C ARG A 141 5.86 12.57 0.08
N TYR A 142 5.37 11.42 -0.37
CA TYR A 142 4.80 10.43 0.55
C TYR A 142 5.85 9.94 1.54
N LYS A 143 5.48 9.87 2.83
CA LYS A 143 6.30 9.26 3.88
C LYS A 143 5.49 8.20 4.61
N PRO A 144 5.94 6.93 4.63
CA PRO A 144 5.24 5.90 5.38
C PRO A 144 5.24 6.24 6.88
N LYS A 145 4.13 5.97 7.57
CA LYS A 145 4.00 6.21 9.02
C LYS A 145 4.77 5.18 9.87
N ALA A 146 5.12 4.03 9.29
CA ALA A 146 5.87 2.99 10.00
C ALA A 146 7.28 3.47 10.35
N HIS A 147 7.71 3.20 11.59
CA HIS A 147 9.05 3.57 12.03
C HIS A 147 10.06 2.56 11.51
N LEU A 148 10.92 2.99 10.60
CA LEU A 148 12.04 2.21 10.07
C LEU A 148 13.32 2.60 10.82
N ARG A 149 13.93 1.65 11.51
CA ARG A 149 15.20 1.81 12.24
C ARG A 149 16.41 1.34 11.42
N VAL A 150 16.16 0.62 10.34
CA VAL A 150 17.16 0.08 9.41
C VAL A 150 16.74 0.43 8.00
N GLU A 151 17.70 0.48 7.08
CA GLU A 151 17.38 0.63 5.66
C GLU A 151 16.57 -0.59 5.18
N PRO A 152 15.42 -0.37 4.53
CA PRO A 152 14.59 -1.46 4.05
C PRO A 152 15.20 -2.10 2.81
N THR A 153 15.01 -3.41 2.68
CA THR A 153 15.26 -4.16 1.46
C THR A 153 14.01 -4.07 0.58
N TRP A 154 14.17 -3.52 -0.61
CA TRP A 154 13.08 -3.41 -1.59
C TRP A 154 12.90 -4.74 -2.30
N ILE A 155 11.68 -5.26 -2.27
CA ILE A 155 11.29 -6.52 -2.92
C ILE A 155 10.16 -6.29 -3.91
N ASP A 156 9.99 -7.26 -4.80
CA ASP A 156 8.93 -7.40 -5.78
C ASP A 156 8.04 -8.59 -5.41
#